data_AF-A0A5D2IR40-F1
#
_entry.id   AF-A0A5D2IR40-F1
#
_cell.length_a   1.000
_cell.length_b   1.000
_cell.length_c   1.000
_cell.angle_alpha   90.00
_cell.angle_beta   90.00
_cell.angle_gamma   90.00
#
_symmetry.space_group_name_H-M   'P 1'
#
loop_
_entity.id
_entity.type
_entity.pdbx_description
1 polymer ?
#
loop_
_entity_poly.entity_id
_entity_poly.type
_entity_poly.pdbx_seq_one_letter_code
_entity_poly.pdbx_strand_id
1 'polypeptide(L)'
;MFPFFFSLPSVLPSVLLVRFFYFVHGLSLFISLFPPIDLLVYLKMKLKKSGNVQGNGTESFGKRRNKTHTLCVRCGRHSFHFQNSRCSTCAFPATRKRTYNWSVKAIRRKTTRTGRMRYLRHGPRRFKTGFREGTEAALRKKVAAASTSGITRIEEHILGCPTLPISETFWRIG
;
A
#
# COMPACT_ATOMS: atom_id res chain seq x y z
N MET A 1 13.86 92.07 9.85
CA MET A 1 14.24 92.42 8.48
C MET A 1 13.25 91.73 7.56
N PHE A 2 12.29 92.52 7.05
CA PHE A 2 11.25 92.20 6.06
C PHE A 2 11.86 91.66 4.74
N PRO A 3 11.08 91.36 3.70
CA PRO A 3 10.23 90.19 3.44
C PRO A 3 10.60 89.65 2.02
N PHE A 4 9.78 88.83 1.37
CA PHE A 4 9.50 88.80 -0.09
C PHE A 4 8.78 87.47 -0.35
N PHE A 5 7.45 87.42 -0.33
CA PHE A 5 6.58 87.72 -1.49
C PHE A 5 7.11 87.13 -2.79
N PHE A 6 6.57 85.98 -3.20
CA PHE A 6 6.17 85.70 -4.59
C PHE A 6 5.13 84.57 -4.50
N SER A 7 3.86 84.95 -4.39
CA SER A 7 2.93 85.00 -5.52
C SER A 7 2.57 83.60 -6.02
N LEU A 8 1.37 83.17 -5.62
CA LEU A 8 0.64 82.04 -6.15
C LEU A 8 0.60 82.09 -7.70
N PRO A 9 0.75 80.95 -8.38
CA PRO A 9 -0.02 80.70 -9.59
C PRO A 9 -1.47 80.45 -9.17
N SER A 10 -2.32 81.42 -9.49
CA SER A 10 -3.74 81.21 -9.71
C SER A 10 -3.93 80.10 -10.76
N VAL A 11 -5.03 79.37 -10.64
CA VAL A 11 -5.48 78.29 -11.53
C VAL A 11 -4.92 76.90 -11.19
N LEU A 12 -5.53 76.28 -10.16
CA LEU A 12 -5.65 74.83 -10.09
C LEU A 12 -7.16 74.46 -10.08
N PRO A 13 -7.56 73.40 -10.79
CA PRO A 13 -8.91 73.23 -11.30
C PRO A 13 -9.89 72.76 -10.23
N SER A 14 -11.16 73.11 -10.43
CA SER A 14 -12.35 72.79 -9.63
C SER A 14 -12.60 71.28 -9.35
N VAL A 15 -11.71 70.39 -9.81
CA VAL A 15 -11.79 68.93 -9.62
C VAL A 15 -11.09 68.44 -8.34
N LEU A 16 -10.23 69.26 -7.71
CA LEU A 16 -9.54 68.88 -6.46
C LEU A 16 -10.35 69.19 -5.19
N LEU A 17 -11.24 70.19 -5.20
CA LEU A 17 -12.10 70.50 -4.04
C LEU A 17 -13.20 69.46 -3.83
N VAL A 18 -13.75 68.90 -4.92
CA VAL A 18 -14.76 67.84 -4.84
C VAL A 18 -14.14 66.54 -4.30
N ARG A 19 -12.90 66.23 -4.68
CA ARG A 19 -12.16 65.06 -4.15
C ARG A 19 -11.75 65.19 -2.68
N PHE A 20 -11.52 66.40 -2.18
CA PHE A 20 -11.24 66.63 -0.76
C PHE A 20 -12.51 66.47 0.10
N PHE A 21 -13.67 66.92 -0.40
CA PHE A 21 -14.95 66.79 0.30
C PHE A 21 -15.41 65.32 0.44
N TYR A 22 -15.25 64.50 -0.61
CA TYR A 22 -15.58 63.07 -0.54
C TYR A 22 -14.55 62.23 0.26
N PHE A 23 -13.33 62.72 0.47
CA PHE A 23 -12.30 62.02 1.25
C PHE A 23 -12.48 62.19 2.76
N VAL A 24 -12.93 63.38 3.22
CA VAL A 24 -13.13 63.64 4.66
C VAL A 24 -14.49 63.12 5.15
N HIS A 25 -15.54 63.12 4.33
CA HIS A 25 -16.84 62.52 4.67
C HIS A 25 -16.93 61.00 4.41
N GLY A 26 -16.09 60.45 3.53
CA GLY A 26 -16.07 59.00 3.24
C GLY A 26 -15.37 58.16 4.32
N LEU A 27 -14.39 58.74 5.03
CA LEU A 27 -13.60 58.01 6.04
C LEU A 27 -14.33 57.89 7.40
N SER A 28 -15.27 58.78 7.71
CA SER A 28 -16.07 58.73 8.94
C SER A 28 -17.23 57.73 8.88
N LEU A 29 -17.77 57.47 7.69
CA LEU A 29 -18.80 56.44 7.46
C LEU A 29 -18.22 55.03 7.30
N PHE A 30 -16.93 54.89 6.97
CA PHE A 30 -16.27 53.57 6.87
C PHE A 30 -15.87 52.99 8.24
N ILE A 31 -15.65 53.84 9.25
CA ILE A 31 -15.28 53.43 10.61
C ILE A 31 -16.50 53.02 11.45
N SER A 32 -17.71 53.44 11.06
CA SER A 32 -18.95 53.16 11.80
C SER A 32 -19.76 51.95 11.29
N LEU A 33 -19.45 51.42 10.09
CA LEU A 33 -20.16 50.27 9.50
C LEU A 33 -19.36 48.96 9.48
N PHE A 34 -18.11 48.95 9.94
CA PHE A 34 -17.37 47.72 10.22
C PHE A 34 -17.38 47.47 11.73
N PRO A 35 -18.32 46.68 12.26
CA PRO A 35 -18.34 46.37 13.67
C PRO A 35 -17.02 45.69 14.07
N PRO A 36 -16.53 45.90 15.30
CA PRO A 36 -15.28 45.32 15.85
C PRO A 36 -15.34 43.78 16.04
N ILE A 37 -16.23 43.11 15.32
CA ILE A 37 -16.42 41.66 15.32
C ILE A 37 -15.31 40.99 14.52
N ASP A 38 -14.71 41.68 13.53
CA ASP A 38 -13.59 41.12 12.76
C ASP A 38 -12.34 40.93 13.61
N LEU A 39 -12.04 41.79 14.59
CA LEU A 39 -10.87 41.56 15.45
C LEU A 39 -11.07 40.35 16.36
N LEU A 40 -12.27 40.16 16.93
CA LEU A 40 -12.56 39.00 17.79
C LEU A 40 -12.70 37.69 16.99
N VAL A 41 -13.28 37.72 15.79
CA VAL A 41 -13.33 36.55 14.88
C VAL A 41 -11.94 36.23 14.35
N TYR A 42 -11.14 37.24 13.99
CA TYR A 42 -9.77 37.07 13.55
C TYR A 42 -8.87 36.58 14.70
N LEU A 43 -9.04 37.05 15.94
CA LEU A 43 -8.34 36.51 17.12
C LEU A 43 -8.80 35.08 17.46
N LYS A 44 -10.10 34.76 17.33
CA LYS A 44 -10.64 33.40 17.54
C LYS A 44 -10.15 32.42 16.47
N MET A 45 -9.92 32.89 15.23
CA MET A 45 -9.26 32.12 14.17
C MET A 45 -7.75 31.98 14.42
N LYS A 46 -7.07 32.98 14.99
CA LYS A 46 -5.61 32.97 15.21
C LYS A 46 -5.17 32.20 16.47
N LEU A 47 -6.03 32.14 17.50
CA LEU A 47 -5.81 31.35 18.72
C LEU A 47 -6.19 29.87 18.58
N LYS A 48 -6.88 29.46 17.50
CA LYS A 48 -7.21 28.05 17.23
C LYS A 48 -6.13 27.33 16.42
N LYS A 49 -4.85 27.69 16.63
CA LYS A 49 -3.72 27.06 15.95
C LYS A 49 -2.49 26.96 16.85
N SER A 50 -2.67 26.46 18.07
CA SER A 50 -1.56 26.00 18.91
C SER A 50 -1.95 24.77 19.69
N GLY A 51 -2.33 23.70 18.98
CA GLY A 51 -2.14 22.36 19.50
C GLY A 51 -0.68 21.99 19.30
N ASN A 52 0.21 22.51 20.16
CA ASN A 52 1.56 22.01 20.28
C ASN A 52 1.50 20.61 20.90
N VAL A 53 1.15 19.63 20.07
CA VAL A 53 1.25 18.20 20.36
C VAL A 53 2.74 17.87 20.33
N GLN A 54 3.47 18.34 21.33
CA GLN A 54 4.90 18.06 21.47
C GLN A 54 5.07 16.73 22.18
N GLY A 55 4.67 15.68 21.46
CA GLY A 55 4.83 14.29 21.87
C GLY A 55 5.13 13.44 20.64
N ASN A 56 6.34 12.86 20.57
CA ASN A 56 6.73 11.90 19.52
C ASN A 56 6.03 10.53 19.66
N GLY A 57 5.20 10.38 20.70
CA GLY A 57 4.52 9.15 21.08
C GLY A 57 3.04 9.15 20.73
N THR A 58 2.23 8.68 21.68
CA THR A 58 0.79 8.35 21.58
C THR A 58 -0.05 9.43 20.93
N GLU A 59 0.14 10.70 21.33
CA GLU A 59 -0.63 11.84 20.84
C GLU A 59 -0.46 12.07 19.32
N SER A 60 0.73 11.79 18.78
CA SER A 60 1.01 11.92 17.33
C SER A 60 0.39 10.80 16.48
N PHE A 61 0.12 9.62 17.06
CA PHE A 61 -0.41 8.47 16.32
C PHE A 61 -1.85 8.70 15.84
N GLY A 62 -2.67 9.46 16.58
CA GLY A 62 -4.05 9.79 16.18
C GLY A 62 -4.13 10.54 14.84
N LYS A 63 -3.06 11.24 14.45
CA LYS A 63 -2.98 11.98 13.17
C LYS A 63 -2.59 11.09 11.97
N ARG A 64 -2.13 9.84 12.19
CA ARG A 64 -1.58 8.95 11.15
C ARG A 64 -2.66 8.15 10.39
N ARG A 65 -3.64 8.86 9.82
CA ARG A 65 -4.77 8.25 9.07
C ARG A 65 -4.47 7.99 7.59
N ASN A 66 -3.58 8.78 6.98
CA ASN A 66 -3.26 8.66 5.56
C ASN A 66 -2.34 7.45 5.32
N LYS A 67 -2.66 6.61 4.33
CA LYS A 67 -1.86 5.44 3.99
C LYS A 67 -0.89 5.78 2.86
N THR A 68 0.40 5.51 3.07
CA THR A 68 1.44 5.73 2.05
C THR A 68 1.55 4.56 1.08
N HIS A 69 1.30 3.35 1.58
CA HIS A 69 1.35 2.11 0.81
C HIS A 69 -0.04 1.56 0.54
N THR A 70 -0.20 0.86 -0.58
CA THR A 70 -1.39 0.07 -0.95
C THR A 70 -0.95 -1.29 -1.54
N LEU A 71 -1.91 -2.14 -1.88
CA LEU A 71 -1.65 -3.44 -2.52
C LEU A 71 -1.05 -3.26 -3.93
N CYS A 72 0.04 -3.98 -4.19
CA CYS A 72 0.68 -3.99 -5.50
C CYS A 72 0.05 -5.05 -6.43
N VAL A 73 -0.32 -4.66 -7.63
CA VAL A 73 -0.91 -5.53 -8.67
C VAL A 73 -0.01 -6.72 -9.03
N ARG A 74 1.31 -6.52 -9.13
CA ARG A 74 2.24 -7.59 -9.54
C ARG A 74 2.50 -8.63 -8.46
N CYS A 75 2.70 -8.20 -7.20
CA CYS A 75 3.18 -9.08 -6.13
C CYS A 75 2.16 -9.35 -5.02
N GLY A 76 1.00 -8.69 -5.04
CA GLY A 76 -0.06 -8.87 -4.02
C GLY A 76 0.33 -8.41 -2.62
N ARG A 77 1.44 -7.67 -2.46
CA ARG A 77 1.90 -7.15 -1.16
C ARG A 77 1.51 -5.70 -0.98
N HIS A 78 1.22 -5.31 0.25
CA HIS A 78 0.96 -3.93 0.64
C HIS A 78 2.27 -3.12 0.69
N SER A 79 2.75 -2.73 -0.48
CA SER A 79 4.09 -2.15 -0.66
C SER A 79 4.14 -1.15 -1.82
N PHE A 80 3.01 -0.91 -2.49
CA PHE A 80 2.93 0.07 -3.57
C PHE A 80 2.81 1.47 -2.97
N HIS A 81 3.82 2.32 -3.17
CA HIS A 81 3.79 3.68 -2.65
C HIS A 81 2.98 4.59 -3.57
N PHE A 82 1.96 5.28 -3.06
CA PHE A 82 1.02 6.05 -3.89
C PHE A 82 1.69 7.27 -4.55
N GLN A 83 2.36 8.13 -3.77
CA GLN A 83 3.00 9.35 -4.30
C GLN A 83 4.11 9.02 -5.32
N ASN A 84 5.02 8.11 -4.97
CA ASN A 84 6.14 7.73 -5.82
C ASN A 84 5.76 6.74 -6.93
N SER A 85 4.51 6.26 -6.94
CA SER A 85 4.00 5.25 -7.87
C SER A 85 4.92 4.04 -8.08
N ARG A 86 5.57 3.58 -7.00
CA ARG A 86 6.58 2.52 -7.04
C ARG A 86 6.43 1.52 -5.91
N CYS A 87 6.57 0.23 -6.23
CA CYS A 87 6.54 -0.84 -5.22
C CYS A 87 7.90 -1.05 -4.55
N SER A 88 7.97 -0.97 -3.22
CA SER A 88 9.21 -1.21 -2.46
C SER A 88 9.70 -2.66 -2.53
N THR A 89 8.80 -3.63 -2.70
CA THR A 89 9.15 -5.06 -2.78
C THR A 89 9.64 -5.49 -4.16
N CYS A 90 8.88 -5.15 -5.21
CA CYS A 90 9.07 -5.69 -6.56
C CYS A 90 9.48 -4.63 -7.60
N ALA A 91 9.50 -3.35 -7.23
CA ALA A 91 9.78 -2.20 -8.09
C ALA A 91 8.84 -2.02 -9.30
N PHE A 92 7.62 -2.57 -9.28
CA PHE A 92 6.57 -2.17 -10.22
C PHE A 92 6.46 -0.63 -10.24
N PRO A 93 6.49 0.06 -11.40
CA PRO A 93 6.26 -0.42 -12.77
C PRO A 93 7.48 -0.97 -13.53
N ALA A 94 8.69 -0.95 -12.98
CA ALA A 94 9.90 -1.39 -13.68
C ALA A 94 9.76 -2.83 -14.23
N THR A 95 10.32 -3.09 -15.41
CA THR A 95 10.22 -4.41 -16.08
C THR A 95 10.89 -5.50 -15.27
N ARG A 96 12.10 -5.22 -14.76
CA ARG A 96 12.85 -6.17 -13.91
C ARG A 96 12.34 -6.12 -12.47
N LYS A 97 12.28 -7.30 -11.83
CA LYS A 97 11.95 -7.41 -10.41
C LYS A 97 13.15 -6.96 -9.57
N ARG A 98 12.89 -6.16 -8.52
CA ARG A 98 13.89 -5.74 -7.53
C ARG A 98 14.35 -6.91 -6.65
N THR A 99 15.66 -7.17 -6.67
CA THR A 99 16.37 -8.17 -5.87
C THR A 99 17.72 -7.60 -5.45
N TYR A 100 18.14 -7.89 -4.21
CA TYR A 100 19.47 -7.55 -3.72
C TYR A 100 20.12 -8.75 -3.07
N ASN A 101 21.40 -8.95 -3.37
CA ASN A 101 22.17 -10.10 -2.89
C ASN A 101 22.37 -10.08 -1.38
N TRP A 102 22.42 -8.88 -0.76
CA TRP A 102 22.51 -8.73 0.69
C TRP A 102 21.24 -9.22 1.44
N SER A 103 20.11 -9.43 0.75
CA SER A 103 18.87 -9.90 1.38
C SER A 103 18.49 -11.32 0.95
N VAL A 104 19.28 -12.29 1.39
CA VAL A 104 19.09 -13.72 1.06
C VAL A 104 17.69 -14.22 1.42
N LYS A 105 17.17 -13.85 2.60
CA LYS A 105 15.81 -14.24 3.04
C LYS A 105 14.72 -13.66 2.14
N ALA A 106 14.89 -12.42 1.67
CA ALA A 106 13.92 -11.81 0.76
C ALA A 106 13.92 -12.48 -0.62
N ILE A 107 15.09 -12.93 -1.09
CA ILE A 107 15.22 -13.73 -2.31
C ILE A 107 14.47 -15.07 -2.14
N ARG A 108 14.73 -15.82 -1.06
CA ARG A 108 14.07 -17.13 -0.80
C ARG A 108 12.54 -17.04 -0.75
N ARG A 109 11.97 -15.95 -0.22
CA ARG A 109 10.50 -15.74 -0.17
C ARG A 109 9.86 -15.41 -1.53
N LYS A 110 10.65 -15.04 -2.53
CA LYS A 110 10.16 -14.56 -3.85
C LYS A 110 10.65 -15.42 -5.01
N THR A 111 11.60 -16.31 -4.77
CA THR A 111 12.20 -17.15 -5.80
C THR A 111 11.16 -18.08 -6.44
N THR A 112 11.45 -18.50 -7.66
CA THR A 112 10.73 -19.55 -8.37
C THR A 112 10.63 -20.78 -7.45
N ARG A 113 9.50 -21.50 -7.48
CA ARG A 113 9.11 -22.61 -6.57
C ARG A 113 8.22 -22.26 -5.40
N THR A 114 8.21 -21.01 -4.94
CA THR A 114 7.32 -20.61 -3.82
C THR A 114 5.84 -20.56 -4.20
N GLY A 115 5.52 -20.38 -5.48
CA GLY A 115 4.14 -20.31 -5.98
C GLY A 115 3.64 -21.59 -6.65
N ARG A 116 2.50 -21.51 -7.35
CA ARG A 116 1.81 -22.66 -7.96
C ARG A 116 2.57 -23.37 -9.09
N MET A 117 3.63 -22.77 -9.63
CA MET A 117 4.46 -23.33 -10.72
C MET A 117 3.67 -24.00 -11.86
N ARG A 118 2.52 -23.44 -12.31
CA ARG A 118 1.59 -24.15 -13.21
C ARG A 118 2.26 -24.75 -14.46
N TYR A 119 3.16 -24.01 -15.10
CA TYR A 119 3.94 -24.49 -16.24
C TYR A 119 5.10 -25.40 -15.81
N LEU A 120 6.00 -24.89 -14.97
CA LEU A 120 7.23 -25.58 -14.57
C LEU A 120 6.98 -26.86 -13.75
N ARG A 121 5.81 -27.04 -13.14
CA ARG A 121 5.44 -28.26 -12.38
C ARG A 121 5.46 -29.50 -13.27
N HIS A 122 4.99 -29.37 -14.51
CA HIS A 122 4.97 -30.45 -15.48
C HIS A 122 6.26 -30.55 -16.31
N GLY A 123 7.15 -29.54 -16.21
CA GLY A 123 8.42 -29.48 -16.93
C GLY A 123 9.28 -30.73 -16.74
N PRO A 124 9.66 -31.11 -15.50
CA PRO A 124 10.47 -32.29 -15.25
C PRO A 124 9.84 -33.60 -15.77
N ARG A 125 8.51 -33.71 -15.73
CA ARG A 125 7.78 -34.88 -16.25
C ARG A 125 7.85 -34.94 -17.78
N ARG A 126 7.63 -33.80 -18.46
CA ARG A 126 7.77 -33.69 -19.92
C ARG A 126 9.20 -33.93 -20.38
N PHE A 127 10.18 -33.42 -19.63
CA PHE A 127 11.60 -33.66 -19.90
C PHE A 127 11.94 -35.15 -19.85
N LYS A 128 11.50 -35.87 -18.81
CA LYS A 128 11.70 -37.34 -18.70
C LYS A 128 11.02 -38.15 -19.79
N THR A 129 9.94 -37.63 -20.38
CA THR A 129 9.19 -38.29 -21.46
C THR A 129 9.65 -37.84 -22.85
N GLY A 130 10.66 -36.97 -22.95
CA GLY A 130 11.20 -36.48 -24.21
C GLY A 130 10.29 -35.51 -24.96
N PHE A 131 9.43 -34.77 -24.24
CA PHE A 131 8.47 -33.82 -24.83
C PHE A 131 7.56 -34.44 -25.91
N ARG A 132 7.12 -35.68 -25.70
CA ARG A 132 6.13 -36.33 -26.57
C ARG A 132 4.82 -35.55 -26.57
N GLU A 133 4.31 -35.24 -27.76
CA GLU A 133 3.05 -34.54 -28.00
C GLU A 133 2.15 -35.41 -28.90
N GLY A 134 0.82 -35.21 -28.84
CA GLY A 134 -0.14 -35.87 -29.74
C GLY A 134 -0.34 -37.39 -29.57
N THR A 135 0.32 -38.04 -28.62
CA THR A 135 0.13 -39.48 -28.37
C THR A 135 -1.01 -39.72 -27.37
N GLU A 136 -2.05 -40.42 -27.79
CA GLU A 136 -3.09 -40.89 -26.88
C GLU A 136 -2.60 -42.11 -26.09
N ALA A 137 -2.96 -42.17 -24.81
CA ALA A 137 -2.65 -43.33 -23.99
C ALA A 137 -3.46 -44.52 -24.51
N ALA A 138 -2.79 -45.65 -24.78
CA ALA A 138 -3.48 -46.87 -25.20
C ALA A 138 -4.62 -47.19 -24.22
N LEU A 139 -5.82 -47.40 -24.77
CA LEU A 139 -6.99 -47.77 -23.98
C LEU A 139 -6.65 -49.04 -23.19
N ARG A 140 -6.71 -48.96 -21.86
CA ARG A 140 -6.54 -50.13 -21.01
C ARG A 140 -7.74 -51.06 -21.27
N LYS A 141 -7.51 -52.19 -21.95
CA LYS A 141 -8.49 -53.27 -22.03
C LYS A 141 -8.82 -53.69 -20.60
N LYS A 142 -10.06 -53.46 -20.14
CA LYS A 142 -10.55 -54.09 -18.92
C LYS A 142 -10.54 -55.59 -19.22
N VAL A 143 -9.67 -56.35 -18.56
CA VAL A 143 -9.87 -57.79 -18.45
C VAL A 143 -11.15 -57.95 -17.64
N ALA A 144 -12.25 -58.21 -18.35
CA ALA A 144 -13.45 -58.73 -17.70
C ALA A 144 -13.14 -60.15 -17.24
N ALA A 145 -13.62 -60.49 -16.04
CA ALA A 145 -13.53 -61.78 -15.36
C ALA A 145 -12.20 -62.10 -14.65
N ALA A 146 -12.18 -61.92 -13.32
CA ALA A 146 -12.13 -63.03 -12.35
C ALA A 146 -11.94 -62.48 -10.92
N SER A 147 -13.03 -62.27 -10.18
CA SER A 147 -12.96 -62.07 -8.73
C SER A 147 -14.24 -62.57 -8.05
N THR A 148 -14.46 -63.88 -8.06
CA THR A 148 -15.33 -64.61 -7.12
C THR A 148 -14.95 -66.09 -7.10
N SER A 149 -13.83 -66.44 -6.46
CA SER A 149 -13.57 -67.81 -5.94
C SER A 149 -12.26 -67.89 -5.13
N GLY A 150 -12.08 -67.04 -4.12
CA GLY A 150 -10.83 -67.04 -3.34
C GLY A 150 -10.95 -66.69 -1.87
N ILE A 151 -12.15 -66.61 -1.30
CA ILE A 151 -12.32 -66.24 0.13
C ILE A 151 -12.42 -67.46 1.05
N THR A 152 -12.55 -68.70 0.57
CA THR A 152 -12.72 -69.88 1.44
C THR A 152 -11.50 -70.82 1.48
N ARG A 153 -10.26 -70.31 1.56
CA ARG A 153 -9.10 -71.20 1.79
C ARG A 153 -7.91 -70.63 2.59
N ILE A 154 -8.06 -69.53 3.33
CA ILE A 154 -6.97 -69.04 4.22
C ILE A 154 -7.41 -69.01 5.69
N GLU A 155 -8.22 -69.99 6.11
CA GLU A 155 -8.52 -70.20 7.54
C GLU A 155 -7.66 -71.28 8.22
N GLU A 156 -6.62 -71.82 7.59
CA GLU A 156 -5.76 -72.85 8.24
C GLU A 156 -4.25 -72.52 8.29
N HIS A 157 -3.84 -71.26 8.11
CA HIS A 157 -2.42 -70.89 8.31
C HIS A 157 -2.21 -69.70 9.27
N ILE A 158 -3.11 -69.50 10.24
CA ILE A 158 -2.85 -68.64 11.41
C ILE A 158 -2.67 -69.50 12.65
N LEU A 159 -1.55 -70.21 12.72
CA LEU A 159 -0.84 -70.50 13.97
C LEU A 159 0.65 -70.40 13.68
N GLY A 160 1.15 -69.17 13.59
CA GLY A 160 2.57 -68.95 13.36
C GLY A 160 2.96 -67.55 12.96
N CYS A 161 2.55 -66.52 13.71
CA CYS A 161 3.35 -65.29 13.77
C CYS A 161 3.16 -64.57 15.11
N PRO A 162 4.24 -64.33 15.87
CA PRO A 162 4.20 -63.68 17.18
C PRO A 162 3.98 -62.18 17.01
N THR A 163 2.93 -61.67 17.61
CA THR A 163 2.70 -60.23 17.80
C THR A 163 3.76 -59.69 18.77
N LEU A 164 4.69 -58.86 18.28
CA LEU A 164 5.50 -58.00 19.15
C LEU A 164 4.79 -56.64 19.36
N PRO A 165 4.72 -56.14 20.61
CA PRO A 165 3.85 -55.03 20.98
C PRO A 165 4.37 -53.67 20.51
N ILE A 166 3.41 -52.85 20.11
CA ILE A 166 3.53 -51.46 19.70
C ILE A 166 3.66 -50.61 20.97
N SER A 167 4.89 -50.31 21.43
CA SER A 167 5.07 -49.25 22.44
C SER A 167 6.38 -48.47 22.45
N GLU A 168 7.36 -48.69 21.55
CA GLU A 168 8.59 -47.85 21.55
C GLU A 168 9.12 -47.48 20.16
N THR A 169 8.48 -46.54 19.47
CA THR A 169 9.13 -45.79 18.37
C THR A 169 8.92 -44.27 18.46
N PHE A 170 8.52 -43.76 19.62
CA PHE A 170 8.27 -42.33 19.84
C PHE A 170 9.54 -41.47 20.06
N TRP A 171 10.76 -42.04 20.01
CA TRP A 171 12.01 -41.28 20.23
C TRP A 171 13.16 -41.58 19.25
N ARG A 172 12.87 -41.85 17.96
CA ARG A 172 13.91 -41.88 16.92
C ARG A 172 13.47 -41.07 15.69
N ILE A 173 13.73 -39.77 15.72
CA ILE A 173 14.28 -38.93 14.65
C ILE A 173 14.57 -37.57 15.31
N GLY A 174 15.85 -37.28 15.52
CA GLY A 174 16.36 -35.92 15.70
C GLY A 174 16.41 -35.17 14.37
#